data_AF-A0A924UAS9-F1
#
_entry.id   AF-A0A924UAS9-F1
#
_cell.length_a   1.000
_cell.length_b   1.000
_cell.length_c   1.000
_cell.angle_alpha   90.00
_cell.angle_beta   90.00
_cell.angle_gamma   90.00
#
_symmetry.space_group_name_H-M   'P 1'
#
loop_
_entity.id
_entity.type
_entity.pdbx_description
1 polymer ?
#
loop_
_entity_poly.entity_id
_entity_poly.type
_entity_poly.pdbx_seq_one_letter_code
_entity_poly.pdbx_strand_id
1 'polypeptide(L)'
;MIAIGQGAAIFGCAGPVLLPAERAFFADFQPFGFILFARNVETPDQLRRLTQDLRDAVGRDAPILIDQEGGRVQRLRAPYWTEWTPPLDFVQAAGANATGAMEVRARLIARELRGVGIDANCGPVGDIITDTTHPFLKNRCYGSDPAQVSAICVAVARGYLAEGVLPVVKHMPGHGRTTVDAHHDLPTVTASRDQLAALDFAPF
;
A
#
# COMPACT_ATOMS: atom_id res chain seq x y z
N MET A 1 -21.93 14.01 11.26
CA MET A 1 -21.09 14.44 10.12
C MET A 1 -19.66 14.04 10.44
N ILE A 2 -19.03 13.23 9.58
CA ILE A 2 -17.59 12.94 9.71
C ILE A 2 -16.87 14.23 9.36
N ALA A 3 -16.20 14.84 10.33
CA ALA A 3 -15.37 16.00 10.07
C ALA A 3 -14.25 15.56 9.13
N ILE A 4 -14.24 16.04 7.89
CA ILE A 4 -13.13 15.85 6.97
C ILE A 4 -12.06 16.86 7.41
N GLY A 5 -10.79 16.45 7.49
CA GLY A 5 -9.69 17.36 7.81
C GLY A 5 -9.69 18.57 6.88
N GLN A 6 -9.34 19.74 7.40
CA GLN A 6 -9.30 20.96 6.58
C GLN A 6 -8.05 21.00 5.67
N GLY A 7 -7.01 20.23 6.00
CA GLY A 7 -5.78 20.12 5.19
C GLY A 7 -5.83 19.01 4.14
N ALA A 8 -5.21 19.24 2.98
CA ALA A 8 -5.09 18.28 1.88
C ALA A 8 -3.83 17.38 1.96
N ALA A 9 -3.22 17.26 3.15
CA ALA A 9 -1.97 16.51 3.35
C ALA A 9 -2.18 15.19 4.10
N ILE A 10 -1.33 14.21 3.81
CA ILE A 10 -1.16 12.98 4.60
C ILE A 10 0.21 13.06 5.26
N PHE A 11 0.28 12.93 6.59
CA PHE A 11 1.55 12.97 7.32
C PHE A 11 1.97 11.62 7.89
N GLY A 12 3.27 11.40 8.03
CA GLY A 12 3.80 10.37 8.92
C GLY A 12 4.18 10.96 10.26
N CYS A 13 4.40 10.09 11.25
CA CYS A 13 5.05 10.46 12.52
C CYS A 13 6.46 9.87 12.61
N ALA A 14 7.26 10.43 13.53
CA ALA A 14 8.67 10.12 13.67
C ALA A 14 8.92 8.69 14.18
N GLY A 15 8.11 8.20 15.11
CA GLY A 15 8.36 6.94 15.79
C GLY A 15 7.11 6.18 16.23
N PRO A 16 7.25 5.22 17.14
CA PRO A 16 6.16 4.33 17.58
C PRO A 16 5.22 4.98 18.62
N VAL A 17 5.55 6.17 19.11
CA VAL A 17 4.74 6.92 20.08
C VAL A 17 4.61 8.35 19.59
N LEU A 18 3.40 8.90 19.66
CA LEU A 18 3.15 10.28 19.27
C LEU A 18 3.65 11.24 20.35
N LEU A 19 4.66 12.04 20.02
CA LEU A 19 5.23 12.98 20.97
C LEU A 19 4.34 14.23 21.15
N PRO A 20 4.42 14.94 22.29
CA PRO A 20 3.61 16.14 22.54
C PRO A 20 3.72 17.21 21.45
N ALA A 21 4.91 17.41 20.89
CA ALA A 21 5.13 18.38 19.81
C ALA A 21 4.43 17.99 18.51
N GLU A 22 4.50 16.71 18.11
CA GLU A 22 3.79 16.19 16.94
C GLU A 22 2.26 16.26 17.15
N ARG A 23 1.79 15.90 18.35
CA ARG A 23 0.37 16.01 18.72
C ARG A 23 -0.13 17.44 18.57
N ALA A 24 0.59 18.42 19.12
CA ALA A 24 0.22 19.83 19.02
C ALA A 24 0.22 20.32 17.55
N PHE A 25 1.23 19.92 16.78
CA PHE A 25 1.31 20.26 15.35
C PHE A 25 0.15 19.68 14.55
N PHE A 26 -0.20 18.41 14.75
CA PHE A 26 -1.32 17.78 14.04
C PHE A 26 -2.68 18.37 14.44
N ALA A 27 -2.86 18.70 15.73
CA ALA A 27 -4.06 19.35 16.23
C ALA A 27 -4.30 20.72 15.55
N ASP A 28 -3.23 21.49 15.36
CA ASP A 28 -3.28 22.80 14.69
C ASP A 28 -3.48 22.66 13.16
N PHE A 29 -2.71 21.80 12.50
CA PHE A 29 -2.73 21.68 11.03
C PHE A 29 -3.96 20.95 10.47
N GLN A 30 -4.52 19.98 11.20
CA GLN A 30 -5.67 19.19 10.76
C GLN A 30 -5.47 18.47 9.40
N PRO A 31 -4.45 17.59 9.26
CA PRO A 31 -4.14 16.91 7.99
C PRO A 31 -5.23 15.92 7.60
N PHE A 32 -5.51 15.69 6.31
CA PHE A 32 -6.53 14.73 5.87
C PHE A 32 -6.43 13.38 6.61
N GLY A 33 -5.22 12.81 6.67
CA GLY A 33 -4.96 11.55 7.35
C GLY A 33 -3.47 11.33 7.62
N PHE A 34 -3.13 10.08 7.93
CA PHE A 34 -1.76 9.69 8.29
C PHE A 34 -1.28 8.49 7.49
N ILE A 35 0.04 8.31 7.36
CA ILE A 35 0.66 7.12 6.79
C ILE A 35 1.76 6.60 7.71
N LEU A 36 1.74 5.30 7.98
CA LEU A 36 2.69 4.63 8.86
C LEU A 36 3.76 3.86 8.07
N PHE A 37 4.96 3.79 8.65
CA PHE A 37 6.12 3.10 8.10
C PHE A 37 6.68 2.09 9.11
N ALA A 38 7.70 1.32 8.71
CA ALA A 38 8.31 0.31 9.58
C ALA A 38 8.80 0.88 10.92
N ARG A 39 9.31 2.13 10.93
CA ARG A 39 9.75 2.83 12.15
C ARG A 39 8.64 3.11 13.17
N ASN A 40 7.38 2.94 12.79
CA ASN A 40 6.21 3.21 13.64
C ASN A 40 5.61 1.93 14.25
N VAL A 41 6.11 0.74 13.86
CA VAL A 41 5.52 -0.56 14.17
C VAL A 41 6.45 -1.36 15.07
N GLU A 42 6.01 -1.63 16.31
CA GLU A 42 6.73 -2.49 17.25
C GLU A 42 5.91 -3.71 17.65
N THR A 43 4.72 -3.49 18.22
CA THR A 43 3.82 -4.54 18.72
C THR A 43 2.37 -4.20 18.40
N PRO A 44 1.43 -5.17 18.38
CA PRO A 44 0.02 -4.90 18.11
C PRO A 44 -0.59 -3.87 19.07
N ASP A 45 -0.29 -3.95 20.36
CA ASP A 45 -0.85 -3.02 21.35
C ASP A 45 -0.25 -1.63 21.26
N GLN A 46 1.05 -1.53 20.94
CA GLN A 46 1.68 -0.23 20.66
C GLN A 46 1.05 0.41 19.41
N LEU A 47 0.89 -0.36 18.33
CA LEU A 47 0.36 0.18 17.08
C LEU A 47 -1.10 0.63 17.21
N ARG A 48 -1.92 -0.10 17.96
CA ARG A 48 -3.30 0.33 18.33
C ARG A 48 -3.31 1.65 19.10
N ARG A 49 -2.40 1.81 20.07
CA ARG A 49 -2.27 3.07 20.81
C ARG A 49 -1.86 4.21 19.89
N LEU A 50 -0.88 3.99 19.02
CA LEU A 50 -0.44 5.01 18.07
C LEU A 50 -1.56 5.44 17.12
N THR A 51 -2.32 4.50 16.55
CA THR A 51 -3.43 4.83 15.64
C THR A 51 -4.56 5.57 16.37
N GLN A 52 -4.83 5.23 17.64
CA GLN A 52 -5.75 6.00 18.48
C GLN A 52 -5.21 7.40 18.79
N ASP A 53 -3.95 7.52 19.20
CA ASP A 53 -3.30 8.80 19.53
C ASP A 53 -3.34 9.79 18.37
N LEU A 54 -3.15 9.31 17.13
CA LEU A 54 -3.23 10.12 15.92
C LEU A 54 -4.65 10.66 15.68
N ARG A 55 -5.68 9.83 15.88
CA ARG A 55 -7.09 10.26 15.78
C ARG A 55 -7.46 11.25 16.88
N ASP A 56 -7.01 10.98 18.10
CA ASP A 56 -7.24 11.86 19.26
C ASP A 56 -6.55 13.22 19.07
N ALA A 57 -5.35 13.25 18.47
CA ALA A 57 -4.64 14.49 18.18
C ALA A 57 -5.43 15.43 17.26
N VAL A 58 -6.21 14.89 16.31
CA VAL A 58 -7.03 15.68 15.38
C VAL A 58 -8.50 15.73 15.77
N GLY A 59 -8.92 15.04 16.83
CA GLY A 59 -10.30 15.05 17.34
C GLY A 59 -11.33 14.39 16.43
N ARG A 60 -10.92 13.48 15.53
CA ARG A 60 -11.80 12.79 14.58
C ARG A 60 -11.22 11.47 14.09
N ASP A 61 -12.06 10.68 13.43
CA ASP A 61 -11.67 9.43 12.78
C ASP A 61 -10.93 9.68 11.46
N ALA A 62 -9.65 10.09 11.57
CA ALA A 62 -8.79 10.34 10.43
C ALA A 62 -8.29 9.04 9.80
N PRO A 63 -8.30 8.90 8.46
CA PRO A 63 -7.80 7.70 7.79
C PRO A 63 -6.31 7.51 8.03
N ILE A 64 -5.92 6.27 8.33
CA ILE A 64 -4.53 5.86 8.49
C ILE A 64 -4.15 4.85 7.42
N LEU A 65 -3.09 5.15 6.68
CA LEU A 65 -2.59 4.40 5.54
C LEU A 65 -1.32 3.62 5.89
N ILE A 66 -1.02 2.59 5.11
CA ILE A 66 0.25 1.87 5.15
C ILE A 66 0.61 1.28 3.79
N ASP A 67 1.88 0.93 3.58
CA ASP A 67 2.33 0.06 2.48
C ASP A 67 2.55 -1.39 2.96
N GLN A 68 1.58 -2.28 2.74
CA GLN A 68 1.64 -3.69 3.13
C GLN A 68 1.38 -4.59 1.91
N GLU A 69 2.43 -4.83 1.12
CA GLU A 69 2.41 -5.64 -0.12
C GLU A 69 2.88 -7.08 0.14
N GLY A 70 3.89 -7.22 1.01
CA GLY A 70 4.66 -8.45 1.23
C GLY A 70 6.12 -8.33 0.79
N GLY A 71 6.94 -9.32 1.10
CA GLY A 71 8.35 -9.35 0.74
C GLY A 71 9.09 -8.13 1.30
N ARG A 72 9.69 -7.31 0.41
CA ARG A 72 10.43 -6.11 0.84
C ARG A 72 9.53 -4.96 1.30
N VAL A 73 8.29 -4.87 0.81
CA VAL A 73 7.34 -3.82 1.16
C VAL A 73 6.29 -4.40 2.10
N GLN A 74 6.73 -4.62 3.32
CA GLN A 74 5.90 -5.13 4.40
C GLN A 74 6.36 -4.48 5.71
N ARG A 75 5.41 -3.84 6.42
CA ARG A 75 5.67 -3.13 7.68
C ARG A 75 5.24 -3.97 8.88
N LEU A 76 4.10 -4.63 8.81
CA LEU A 76 3.64 -5.60 9.81
C LEU A 76 4.26 -6.95 9.48
N ARG A 77 5.18 -7.44 10.33
CA ARG A 77 5.97 -8.67 10.12
C ARG A 77 5.86 -9.66 11.28
N ALA A 78 6.45 -10.84 11.10
CA ALA A 78 6.70 -11.75 12.20
C ALA A 78 7.49 -11.03 13.34
N PRO A 79 7.27 -11.41 14.62
CA PRO A 79 6.49 -12.56 15.08
C PRO A 79 4.99 -12.30 15.27
N TYR A 80 4.53 -11.05 15.15
CA TYR A 80 3.14 -10.69 15.49
C TYR A 80 2.15 -10.82 14.32
N TRP A 81 2.66 -10.70 13.09
CA TRP A 81 1.87 -10.77 11.86
C TRP A 81 2.47 -11.79 10.90
N THR A 82 1.67 -12.19 9.92
CA THR A 82 2.08 -13.14 8.89
C THR A 82 3.24 -12.58 8.08
N GLU A 83 4.30 -13.37 7.88
CA GLU A 83 5.37 -13.02 6.95
C GLU A 83 4.94 -13.38 5.53
N TRP A 84 4.73 -12.38 4.68
CA TRP A 84 4.24 -12.60 3.33
C TRP A 84 5.40 -12.67 2.33
N THR A 85 5.39 -13.67 1.47
CA THR A 85 6.36 -13.76 0.36
C THR A 85 6.16 -12.59 -0.62
N PRO A 86 7.20 -12.22 -1.40
CA PRO A 86 7.04 -11.22 -2.46
C PRO A 86 5.83 -11.54 -3.36
N PRO A 87 5.05 -10.52 -3.78
CA PRO A 87 3.86 -10.73 -4.61
C PRO A 87 4.10 -11.58 -5.86
N LEU A 88 5.20 -11.35 -6.59
CA LEU A 88 5.53 -12.11 -7.80
C LEU A 88 5.72 -13.61 -7.49
N ASP A 89 6.51 -13.92 -6.47
CA ASP A 89 6.81 -15.29 -6.07
C ASP A 89 5.54 -16.03 -5.63
N PHE A 90 4.63 -15.33 -4.93
CA PHE A 90 3.34 -15.88 -4.52
C PHE A 90 2.44 -16.17 -5.73
N VAL A 91 2.35 -15.25 -6.69
CA VAL A 91 1.58 -15.47 -7.92
C VAL A 91 2.13 -16.65 -8.71
N GLN A 92 3.46 -16.75 -8.86
CA GLN A 92 4.11 -17.86 -9.54
C GLN A 92 3.84 -19.20 -8.85
N ALA A 93 3.94 -19.25 -7.52
CA ALA A 93 3.65 -20.45 -6.74
C ALA A 93 2.17 -20.88 -6.82
N ALA A 94 1.24 -19.91 -6.88
CA ALA A 94 -0.19 -20.18 -6.99
C ALA A 94 -0.63 -20.60 -8.41
N GLY A 95 0.16 -20.27 -9.44
CA GLY A 95 -0.09 -20.66 -10.83
C GLY A 95 -1.47 -20.24 -11.33
N ALA A 96 -2.23 -21.19 -11.87
CA ALA A 96 -3.58 -20.94 -12.41
C ALA A 96 -4.57 -20.38 -11.36
N ASN A 97 -4.31 -20.58 -10.06
CA ASN A 97 -5.17 -20.10 -8.97
C ASN A 97 -4.76 -18.71 -8.43
N ALA A 98 -3.77 -18.05 -9.04
CA ALA A 98 -3.18 -16.82 -8.51
C ALA A 98 -4.19 -15.72 -8.17
N THR A 99 -5.19 -15.48 -9.02
CA THR A 99 -6.22 -14.46 -8.78
C THR A 99 -6.99 -14.70 -7.48
N GLY A 100 -7.50 -15.92 -7.27
CA GLY A 100 -8.22 -16.28 -6.05
C GLY A 100 -7.31 -16.31 -4.83
N ALA A 101 -6.09 -16.83 -4.98
CA ALA A 101 -5.11 -16.86 -3.89
C ALA A 101 -4.72 -15.45 -3.42
N MET A 102 -4.56 -14.50 -4.36
CA MET A 102 -4.26 -13.11 -4.05
C MET A 102 -5.44 -12.37 -3.40
N GLU A 103 -6.69 -12.69 -3.76
CA GLU A 103 -7.86 -12.17 -3.03
C GLU A 103 -7.85 -12.63 -1.56
N VAL A 104 -7.63 -13.92 -1.32
CA VAL A 104 -7.57 -14.47 0.06
C VAL A 104 -6.42 -13.82 0.84
N ARG A 105 -5.24 -13.72 0.24
CA ARG A 105 -4.10 -13.01 0.82
C ARG A 105 -4.45 -11.56 1.17
N ALA A 106 -5.13 -10.85 0.27
CA ALA A 106 -5.54 -9.47 0.50
C ALA A 106 -6.52 -9.34 1.67
N ARG A 107 -7.49 -10.25 1.81
CA ARG A 107 -8.40 -10.30 2.97
C ARG A 107 -7.63 -10.50 4.28
N LEU A 108 -6.68 -11.44 4.30
CA LEU A 108 -5.87 -11.71 5.49
C LEU A 108 -5.03 -10.49 5.89
N ILE A 109 -4.36 -9.85 4.92
CA ILE A 109 -3.64 -8.59 5.14
C ILE A 109 -4.59 -7.52 5.68
N ALA A 110 -5.75 -7.29 5.05
CA ALA A 110 -6.68 -6.26 5.50
C ALA A 110 -7.21 -6.52 6.91
N ARG A 111 -7.47 -7.77 7.27
CA ARG A 111 -7.86 -8.13 8.65
C ARG A 111 -6.76 -7.82 9.67
N GLU A 112 -5.50 -8.11 9.35
CA GLU A 112 -4.34 -7.73 10.19
C GLU A 112 -4.26 -6.21 10.37
N LEU A 113 -4.48 -5.45 9.29
CA LEU A 113 -4.47 -3.98 9.28
C LEU A 113 -5.62 -3.36 10.08
N ARG A 114 -6.85 -3.81 9.87
CA ARG A 114 -8.01 -3.36 10.66
C ARG A 114 -7.83 -3.62 12.14
N GLY A 115 -7.25 -4.77 12.49
CA GLY A 115 -7.01 -5.17 13.87
C GLY A 115 -6.10 -4.23 14.67
N VAL A 116 -5.41 -3.30 13.99
CA VAL A 116 -4.55 -2.27 14.60
C VAL A 116 -4.96 -0.84 14.21
N GLY A 117 -6.15 -0.67 13.64
CA GLY A 117 -6.73 0.64 13.36
C GLY A 117 -6.23 1.31 12.08
N ILE A 118 -5.73 0.56 11.09
CA ILE A 118 -5.36 1.05 9.76
C ILE A 118 -6.56 0.95 8.81
N ASP A 119 -6.80 1.98 8.01
CA ASP A 119 -7.99 2.15 7.17
C ASP A 119 -7.73 1.98 5.68
N ALA A 120 -6.51 2.24 5.21
CA ALA A 120 -6.15 2.06 3.82
C ALA A 120 -4.82 1.32 3.67
N ASN A 121 -4.71 0.57 2.57
CA ASN A 121 -3.46 -0.02 2.16
C ASN A 121 -3.09 0.52 0.78
N CYS A 122 -1.85 0.97 0.65
CA CYS A 122 -1.25 1.41 -0.60
C CYS A 122 -0.92 0.21 -1.48
N GLY A 123 -1.96 -0.43 -1.98
CA GLY A 123 -1.96 -1.51 -2.95
C GLY A 123 -3.39 -1.72 -3.46
N PRO A 124 -3.58 -2.44 -4.58
CA PRO A 124 -2.61 -3.30 -5.28
C PRO A 124 -1.53 -2.55 -6.09
N VAL A 125 -0.47 -3.27 -6.43
CA VAL A 125 0.56 -2.82 -7.40
C VAL A 125 0.11 -3.20 -8.81
N GLY A 126 -0.34 -2.22 -9.58
CA GLY A 126 -0.80 -2.34 -10.96
C GLY A 126 0.31 -2.19 -12.01
N ASP A 127 1.58 -2.31 -11.61
CA ASP A 127 2.70 -2.21 -12.55
C ASP A 127 2.91 -3.56 -13.29
N ILE A 128 3.15 -3.50 -14.60
CA ILE A 128 3.38 -4.66 -15.46
C ILE A 128 4.88 -4.86 -15.71
N ILE A 129 5.38 -6.06 -15.49
CA ILE A 129 6.78 -6.41 -15.75
C ILE A 129 7.05 -6.40 -17.26
N THR A 130 8.15 -5.75 -17.63
CA THR A 130 8.75 -5.73 -18.97
C THR A 130 10.21 -6.17 -18.90
N ASP A 131 10.86 -6.35 -20.05
CA ASP A 131 12.27 -6.74 -20.11
C ASP A 131 13.22 -5.71 -19.48
N THR A 132 12.76 -4.46 -19.37
CA THR A 132 13.54 -3.35 -18.83
C THR A 132 13.16 -3.00 -17.38
N THR A 133 12.22 -3.73 -16.77
CA THR A 133 11.78 -3.45 -15.39
C THR A 133 12.92 -3.65 -14.40
N HIS A 134 13.22 -2.62 -13.63
CA HIS A 134 14.27 -2.68 -12.62
C HIS A 134 13.96 -3.76 -11.55
N PRO A 135 14.97 -4.52 -11.07
CA PRO A 135 14.79 -5.53 -10.03
C PRO A 135 14.10 -5.03 -8.75
N PHE A 136 14.24 -3.73 -8.43
CA PHE A 136 13.62 -3.14 -7.24
C PHE A 136 12.08 -3.21 -7.28
N LEU A 137 11.50 -3.10 -8.47
CA LEU A 137 10.06 -3.11 -8.73
C LEU A 137 9.56 -4.51 -9.09
N LYS A 138 10.37 -5.29 -9.81
CA LYS A 138 9.99 -6.59 -10.37
C LYS A 138 9.36 -7.53 -9.33
N ASN A 139 9.94 -7.63 -8.13
CA ASN A 139 9.43 -8.53 -7.09
C ASN A 139 8.16 -8.03 -6.37
N ARG A 140 7.72 -6.79 -6.65
CA ARG A 140 6.48 -6.19 -6.12
C ARG A 140 5.30 -6.36 -7.07
N CYS A 141 5.57 -6.57 -8.36
CA CYS A 141 4.56 -6.74 -9.39
C CYS A 141 3.90 -8.14 -9.33
N TYR A 142 2.76 -8.31 -9.98
CA TYR A 142 2.09 -9.61 -10.07
C TYR A 142 2.51 -10.44 -11.28
N GLY A 143 3.05 -9.83 -12.34
CA GLY A 143 3.44 -10.53 -13.55
C GLY A 143 3.70 -9.60 -14.74
N SER A 144 3.81 -10.18 -15.92
CA SER A 144 4.04 -9.47 -17.19
C SER A 144 2.83 -9.49 -18.14
N ASP A 145 1.81 -10.31 -17.86
CA ASP A 145 0.58 -10.37 -18.67
C ASP A 145 -0.45 -9.33 -18.19
N PRO A 146 -0.82 -8.33 -19.00
CA PRO A 146 -1.73 -7.26 -18.58
C PRO A 146 -3.09 -7.77 -18.10
N ALA A 147 -3.64 -8.82 -18.74
CA ALA A 147 -4.95 -9.36 -18.40
C ALA A 147 -4.92 -10.03 -17.02
N GLN A 148 -3.92 -10.88 -16.76
CA GLN A 148 -3.72 -11.51 -15.46
C GLN A 148 -3.44 -10.47 -14.36
N VAL A 149 -2.56 -9.49 -14.61
CA VAL A 149 -2.23 -8.44 -13.63
C VAL A 149 -3.48 -7.62 -13.27
N SER A 150 -4.29 -7.24 -14.25
CA SER A 150 -5.54 -6.49 -14.03
C SER A 150 -6.55 -7.31 -13.21
N ALA A 151 -6.70 -8.59 -13.53
CA ALA A 151 -7.58 -9.50 -12.78
C ALA A 151 -7.12 -9.64 -11.31
N ILE A 152 -5.82 -9.77 -11.07
CA ILE A 152 -5.24 -9.83 -9.71
C ILE A 152 -5.44 -8.49 -8.99
N CYS A 153 -5.25 -7.34 -9.63
CA CYS A 153 -5.48 -6.03 -9.02
C CYS A 153 -6.92 -5.89 -8.53
N VAL A 154 -7.90 -6.24 -9.37
CA VAL A 154 -9.32 -6.23 -8.99
C VAL A 154 -9.58 -7.17 -7.81
N ALA A 155 -9.01 -8.39 -7.85
CA ALA A 155 -9.17 -9.38 -6.79
C ALA A 155 -8.58 -8.91 -5.44
N VAL A 156 -7.39 -8.30 -5.46
CA VAL A 156 -6.75 -7.72 -4.27
C VAL A 156 -7.56 -6.55 -3.73
N ALA A 157 -8.00 -5.63 -4.61
CA ALA A 157 -8.83 -4.50 -4.21
C ALA A 157 -10.14 -4.95 -3.56
N ARG A 158 -10.81 -5.98 -4.13
CA ARG A 158 -11.98 -6.62 -3.53
C ARG A 158 -11.67 -7.24 -2.17
N GLY A 159 -10.53 -7.91 -2.04
CA GLY A 159 -10.11 -8.52 -0.78
C GLY A 159 -9.88 -7.48 0.33
N TYR A 160 -9.26 -6.34 0.02
CA TYR A 160 -9.12 -5.24 0.98
C TYR A 160 -10.48 -4.64 1.37
N LEU A 161 -11.33 -4.32 0.39
CA LEU A 161 -12.66 -3.75 0.64
C LEU A 161 -13.57 -4.67 1.45
N ALA A 162 -13.50 -5.99 1.22
CA ALA A 162 -14.30 -6.98 1.93
C ALA A 162 -14.01 -7.02 3.44
N GLU A 163 -12.82 -6.58 3.86
CA GLU A 163 -12.42 -6.50 5.27
C GLU A 163 -12.33 -5.02 5.73
N GLY A 164 -12.89 -4.07 4.98
CA GLY A 164 -13.00 -2.67 5.39
C GLY A 164 -11.73 -1.83 5.25
N VAL A 165 -10.77 -2.26 4.42
CA VAL A 165 -9.56 -1.49 4.09
C VAL A 165 -9.68 -0.91 2.69
N LEU A 166 -9.46 0.39 2.54
CA LEU A 166 -9.50 1.08 1.26
C LEU A 166 -8.22 0.74 0.43
N PRO A 167 -8.36 0.21 -0.79
CA PRO A 167 -7.23 0.02 -1.71
C PRO A 167 -6.79 1.36 -2.32
N VAL A 168 -5.48 1.53 -2.51
CA VAL A 168 -4.90 2.61 -3.32
C VAL A 168 -4.02 1.96 -4.39
N VAL A 169 -4.58 1.83 -5.60
CA VAL A 169 -3.89 1.25 -6.75
C VAL A 169 -2.71 2.14 -7.17
N LYS A 170 -1.56 1.54 -7.46
CA LYS A 170 -0.32 2.27 -7.77
C LYS A 170 0.60 1.50 -8.73
N HIS A 171 1.50 2.16 -9.46
CA HIS A 171 1.73 3.60 -9.48
C HIS A 171 1.22 4.17 -10.80
N MET A 172 0.02 4.77 -10.80
CA MET A 172 -0.60 5.28 -12.03
C MET A 172 0.34 6.29 -12.72
N PRO A 173 0.56 6.21 -14.05
CA PRO A 173 -0.15 5.34 -15.00
C PRO A 173 0.57 4.03 -15.32
N GLY A 174 1.58 3.64 -14.54
CA GLY A 174 2.36 2.43 -14.71
C GLY A 174 3.85 2.71 -14.57
N HIS A 175 4.48 2.06 -13.59
CA HIS A 175 5.92 2.20 -13.30
C HIS A 175 6.76 1.09 -13.94
N GLY A 176 6.12 0.09 -14.56
CA GLY A 176 6.76 -1.12 -15.08
C GLY A 176 7.93 -0.87 -16.04
N ARG A 177 7.84 0.19 -16.87
CA ARG A 177 8.86 0.52 -17.87
C ARG A 177 10.06 1.31 -17.34
N THR A 178 10.05 1.75 -16.09
CA THR A 178 11.14 2.57 -15.57
C THR A 178 12.39 1.73 -15.31
N THR A 179 13.52 2.22 -15.81
CA THR A 179 14.82 1.54 -15.75
C THR A 179 15.70 2.00 -14.59
N VAL A 180 15.32 3.08 -13.91
CA VAL A 180 16.04 3.67 -12.78
C VAL A 180 15.24 3.49 -11.49
N ASP A 181 15.94 3.48 -10.37
CA ASP A 181 15.30 3.49 -9.06
C ASP A 181 14.76 4.89 -8.76
N ALA A 182 13.43 5.01 -8.69
CA ALA A 182 12.74 6.28 -8.43
C ALA A 182 13.04 6.88 -7.05
N HIS A 183 13.69 6.14 -6.14
CA HIS A 183 14.19 6.70 -4.88
C HIS A 183 15.42 7.59 -5.08
N HIS A 184 16.11 7.50 -6.22
CA HIS A 184 17.36 8.20 -6.50
C HIS A 184 17.28 9.14 -7.71
N ASP A 185 16.57 8.72 -8.76
CA ASP A 185 16.49 9.46 -10.02
C ASP A 185 15.04 9.68 -10.43
N LEU A 186 14.77 10.74 -11.23
CA LEU A 186 13.45 10.96 -11.81
C LEU A 186 13.26 10.04 -13.03
N PRO A 187 12.40 9.01 -12.97
CA PRO A 187 12.21 8.11 -14.10
C PRO A 187 11.50 8.83 -15.26
N THR A 188 11.98 8.61 -16.48
CA THR A 188 11.35 9.09 -17.72
C THR A 188 11.03 7.91 -18.62
N VAL A 189 9.79 7.86 -19.13
CA VAL A 189 9.34 6.84 -20.09
C VAL A 189 9.06 7.53 -21.42
N THR A 190 9.69 7.05 -22.50
CA THR A 190 9.59 7.61 -23.86
C THR A 190 8.63 6.84 -24.77
N ALA A 191 7.93 5.83 -24.23
CA ALA A 191 6.94 5.05 -24.97
C ALA A 191 5.78 5.92 -25.47
N SER A 192 5.21 5.56 -26.61
CA SER A 192 4.05 6.28 -27.15
C SER A 192 2.81 6.06 -26.29
N ARG A 193 1.86 6.99 -26.38
CA ARG A 193 0.56 6.86 -25.70
C ARG A 193 -0.13 5.53 -26.03
N ASP A 194 -0.07 5.09 -27.28
CA ASP A 194 -0.70 3.84 -27.71
C ASP A 194 -0.01 2.61 -27.10
N GLN A 195 1.32 2.64 -26.95
CA GLN A 195 2.07 1.58 -26.28
C GLN A 195 1.74 1.51 -24.77
N LEU A 196 1.57 2.68 -24.13
CA LEU A 196 1.19 2.76 -22.73
C LEU A 196 -0.27 2.31 -22.52
N ALA A 197 -1.18 2.70 -23.42
CA ALA A 197 -2.58 2.29 -23.37
C ALA A 197 -2.77 0.79 -23.59
N ALA A 198 -1.95 0.17 -24.42
CA ALA A 198 -2.01 -1.27 -24.70
C ALA A 198 -1.43 -2.13 -23.57
N LEU A 199 -0.59 -1.57 -22.69
CA LEU A 199 0.11 -2.31 -21.64
C LEU A 199 -0.10 -1.66 -20.27
N ASP A 200 0.66 -0.60 -19.98
CA ASP A 200 0.84 0.02 -18.67
C ASP A 200 -0.48 0.49 -18.02
N PHE A 201 -1.42 0.99 -18.83
CA PHE A 201 -2.68 1.54 -18.33
C PHE A 201 -3.69 0.44 -17.97
N ALA A 202 -3.51 -0.79 -18.45
CA ALA A 202 -4.53 -1.84 -18.35
C ALA A 202 -5.03 -2.12 -16.91
N PRO A 203 -4.18 -2.07 -15.86
CA PRO A 203 -4.63 -2.33 -14.49
C PRO A 203 -5.34 -1.16 -13.79
N PHE A 204 -5.42 0.02 -14.42
CA PHE A 204 -5.98 1.27 -13.87
C PHE A 204 -7.30 1.65 -14.54
#